data_AF-A0A2S5GAT3-F1
#
_entry.id   AF-A0A2S5GAT3-F1
#
_cell.length_a   1.000
_cell.length_b   1.000
_cell.length_c   1.000
_cell.angle_alpha   90.00
_cell.angle_beta   90.00
_cell.angle_gamma   90.00
#
_symmetry.space_group_name_H-M   'P 1'
#
loop_
_entity.id
_entity.type
_entity.pdbx_description
1 polymer ?
#
loop_
_entity_poly.entity_id
_entity_poly.type
_entity_poly.pdbx_seq_one_letter_code
_entity_poly.pdbx_strand_id
1 'polypeptide(L)'
;MKTEESYMPILNVNGKDLESKVTFKFNSLAKEKYYGEDKEGNKSSGINNIYEKLLNFDHEGLIGFWDCAVNHLKERPTRGDIEDALMAVIEKDDDTEKLFKEAFETMDKSGFFKLQAKKYWKDLEKAPEFAKDDKEKTQIETYVQRMKDSRDQLLGTKKKTA
;
A
#
# COMPACT_ATOMS: atom_id res chain seq x y z
N MET A 1 -3.45 29.82 2.77
CA MET A 1 -2.75 28.66 2.20
C MET A 1 -2.53 27.70 3.35
N LYS A 2 -3.36 26.66 3.50
CA LYS A 2 -3.11 25.64 4.54
C LYS A 2 -1.95 24.80 4.03
N THR A 3 -0.84 24.80 4.75
CA THR A 3 0.25 23.85 4.57
C THR A 3 -0.34 22.45 4.54
N GLU A 4 -0.12 21.71 3.45
CA GLU A 4 -0.32 20.26 3.44
C GLU A 4 0.62 19.69 4.51
N GLU A 5 0.10 19.47 5.72
CA GLU A 5 0.78 18.63 6.69
C GLU A 5 0.94 17.26 6.03
N SER A 6 2.18 16.85 5.81
CA SER A 6 2.45 15.50 5.33
C SER A 6 1.93 14.54 6.39
N TYR A 7 0.83 13.85 6.09
CA TYR A 7 0.28 12.81 6.94
C TYR A 7 1.30 11.68 7.03
N MET A 8 1.91 11.51 8.21
CA MET A 8 2.84 10.42 8.53
C MET A 8 2.21 9.58 9.63
N PRO A 9 1.59 8.44 9.30
CA PRO A 9 1.05 7.51 10.29
C PRO A 9 2.10 7.14 11.32
N ILE A 10 1.64 7.00 12.57
CA ILE A 10 2.45 6.60 13.72
C ILE A 10 1.94 5.25 14.22
N LEU A 11 2.86 4.31 14.43
CA LEU A 11 2.58 3.04 15.10
C LEU A 11 3.35 2.99 16.41
N ASN A 12 2.67 2.72 17.53
CA ASN A 12 3.34 2.48 18.80
C ASN A 12 3.86 1.05 18.84
N VAL A 13 5.17 0.88 18.89
CA VAL A 13 5.83 -0.43 18.96
C VAL A 13 6.69 -0.48 20.21
N ASN A 14 6.39 -1.40 21.12
CA ASN A 14 7.11 -1.54 22.40
C ASN A 14 7.22 -0.21 23.19
N GLY A 15 6.14 0.57 23.21
CA GLY A 15 6.09 1.86 23.89
C GLY A 15 6.79 3.02 23.18
N LYS A 16 7.28 2.82 21.95
CA LYS A 16 7.88 3.86 21.10
C LYS A 16 6.97 4.21 19.94
N ASP A 17 6.69 5.49 19.76
CA ASP A 17 5.95 5.99 18.60
C ASP A 17 6.86 6.04 17.38
N LEU A 18 6.55 5.24 16.36
CA LEU A 18 7.34 5.13 15.13
C LEU A 18 6.63 5.81 13.96
N GLU A 19 7.26 6.84 13.40
CA GLU A 19 6.79 7.50 12.18
C GLU A 19 7.06 6.66 10.94
N SER A 20 6.05 6.48 10.09
CA SER A 20 6.21 5.83 8.79
C SER A 20 6.87 6.76 7.75
N LYS A 21 7.85 6.28 6.98
CA LYS A 21 8.49 7.04 5.88
C LYS A 21 8.75 6.20 4.63
N VAL A 22 8.21 6.65 3.49
CA VAL A 22 8.53 6.07 2.17
C VAL A 22 9.81 6.73 1.64
N THR A 23 10.92 5.98 1.70
CA THR A 23 12.29 6.47 1.40
C THR A 23 13.03 5.53 0.46
N PHE A 24 14.28 5.83 0.09
CA PHE A 24 15.14 4.87 -0.60
C PHE A 24 15.32 3.56 0.18
N LYS A 25 15.41 3.63 1.52
CA LYS A 25 15.51 2.44 2.38
C LYS A 25 14.23 1.61 2.39
N PHE A 26 13.06 2.26 2.26
CA PHE A 26 11.79 1.56 2.04
C PHE A 26 11.90 0.75 0.74
N ASN A 27 12.24 1.41 -0.37
CA ASN A 27 12.27 0.78 -1.68
C ASN A 27 13.28 -0.36 -1.79
N SER A 28 14.47 -0.19 -1.20
CA SER A 28 15.50 -1.23 -1.18
C SER A 28 15.01 -2.48 -0.45
N LEU A 29 14.38 -2.33 0.72
CA LEU A 29 13.86 -3.47 1.46
C LEU A 29 12.66 -4.12 0.78
N ALA A 30 11.75 -3.30 0.22
CA ALA A 30 10.62 -3.79 -0.55
C ALA A 30 11.10 -4.68 -1.72
N LYS A 31 12.14 -4.25 -2.43
CA LYS A 31 12.76 -5.03 -3.52
C LYS A 31 13.38 -6.35 -3.03
N GLU A 32 13.94 -6.36 -1.83
CA GLU A 32 14.60 -7.54 -1.26
C GLU A 32 13.60 -8.58 -0.76
N LYS A 33 12.55 -8.15 -0.04
CA LYS A 33 11.68 -9.05 0.74
C LYS A 33 10.22 -9.10 0.30
N TYR A 34 9.74 -8.07 -0.38
CA TYR A 34 8.32 -7.89 -0.68
C TYR A 34 8.05 -7.83 -2.19
N TYR A 35 8.93 -8.40 -3.02
CA TYR A 35 8.66 -8.58 -4.44
C TYR A 35 7.53 -9.58 -4.64
N GLY A 36 6.73 -9.40 -5.69
CA GLY A 36 5.84 -10.44 -6.20
C GLY A 36 6.60 -11.31 -7.19
N GLU A 37 6.17 -12.54 -7.40
CA GLU A 37 6.70 -13.44 -8.41
C GLU A 37 5.55 -13.98 -9.25
N ASP A 38 5.66 -13.87 -10.57
CA ASP A 38 4.66 -14.45 -11.46
C ASP A 38 4.88 -15.97 -11.65
N LYS A 39 4.00 -16.60 -12.43
CA LYS A 39 4.09 -18.05 -12.70
C LYS A 39 5.35 -18.48 -13.46
N GLU A 40 6.06 -17.53 -14.06
CA GLU A 40 7.28 -17.75 -14.83
C GLU A 40 8.54 -17.45 -13.99
N GLY A 41 8.38 -17.04 -12.73
CA GLY A 41 9.49 -16.69 -11.85
C GLY A 41 9.97 -15.24 -12.01
N ASN A 42 9.26 -14.40 -12.79
CA ASN A 42 9.65 -13.00 -12.95
C ASN A 42 9.26 -12.20 -11.71
N LYS A 43 10.24 -11.50 -11.15
CA LYS A 43 10.03 -10.66 -9.97
C LYS A 43 9.41 -9.32 -10.36
N SER A 44 8.27 -9.00 -9.74
CA SER A 44 7.66 -7.69 -9.82
C SER A 44 8.32 -6.71 -8.84
N SER A 45 8.09 -5.41 -9.05
CA SER A 45 8.60 -4.38 -8.14
C SER A 45 7.99 -4.54 -6.75
N GLY A 46 8.82 -4.68 -5.72
CA GLY A 46 8.32 -4.91 -4.36
C GLY A 46 7.50 -3.76 -3.79
N ILE A 47 7.85 -2.51 -4.11
CA ILE A 47 7.03 -1.36 -3.69
C ILE A 47 5.66 -1.36 -4.39
N ASN A 48 5.58 -1.80 -5.65
CA ASN A 48 4.30 -1.95 -6.35
C ASN A 48 3.48 -3.11 -5.79
N ASN A 49 4.14 -4.21 -5.41
CA ASN A 49 3.48 -5.37 -4.82
C ASN A 49 2.86 -5.02 -3.44
N ILE A 50 3.58 -4.28 -2.59
CA ILE A 50 3.02 -3.73 -1.34
C ILE A 50 1.79 -2.86 -1.65
N TYR A 51 1.94 -1.93 -2.60
CA TYR A 51 0.86 -1.01 -2.98
C TYR A 51 -0.38 -1.74 -3.50
N GLU A 52 -0.22 -2.78 -4.32
CA GLU A 52 -1.31 -3.60 -4.83
C GLU A 52 -1.97 -4.44 -3.72
N LYS A 53 -1.18 -5.01 -2.79
CA LYS A 53 -1.72 -5.72 -1.63
C LYS A 53 -2.58 -4.81 -0.75
N LEU A 54 -2.15 -3.56 -0.53
CA LEU A 54 -2.96 -2.57 0.18
C LEU A 54 -4.29 -2.28 -0.52
N LEU A 55 -4.30 -2.16 -1.86
CA LEU A 55 -5.54 -1.99 -2.65
C LEU A 55 -6.50 -3.19 -2.53
N ASN A 56 -5.97 -4.38 -2.24
CA ASN A 56 -6.77 -5.58 -2.02
C ASN A 56 -7.06 -5.87 -0.55
N PHE A 57 -6.76 -4.93 0.37
CA PHE A 57 -6.89 -5.12 1.82
C PHE A 57 -6.17 -6.39 2.34
N ASP A 58 -5.05 -6.75 1.70
CA ASP A 58 -4.21 -7.88 2.09
C ASP A 58 -3.25 -7.45 3.21
N HIS A 59 -3.34 -8.14 4.36
CA HIS A 59 -2.55 -7.84 5.56
C HIS A 59 -1.05 -7.99 5.35
N GLU A 60 -0.60 -8.82 4.40
CA GLU A 60 0.82 -8.87 4.03
C GLU A 60 1.31 -7.55 3.41
N GLY A 61 0.41 -6.81 2.73
CA GLY A 61 0.69 -5.46 2.26
C GLY A 61 0.84 -4.48 3.40
N LEU A 62 -0.01 -4.57 4.43
CA LEU A 62 0.05 -3.71 5.61
C LEU A 62 1.33 -3.96 6.42
N ILE A 63 1.68 -5.23 6.67
CA ILE A 63 2.92 -5.61 7.35
C ILE A 63 4.13 -5.15 6.52
N GLY A 64 4.12 -5.43 5.22
CA GLY A 64 5.20 -5.03 4.31
C GLY A 64 5.40 -3.52 4.25
N PHE A 65 4.31 -2.74 4.28
CA PHE A 65 4.37 -1.30 4.40
C PHE A 65 5.10 -0.87 5.67
N TRP A 66 4.65 -1.33 6.85
CA TRP A 66 5.25 -0.90 8.12
C TRP A 66 6.70 -1.35 8.26
N ASP A 67 7.01 -2.60 7.90
CA ASP A 67 8.36 -3.15 7.91
C ASP A 67 9.32 -2.30 7.05
N CYS A 68 8.87 -1.86 5.87
CA CYS A 68 9.63 -0.96 5.01
C CYS A 68 9.65 0.50 5.51
N ALA A 69 8.55 1.00 6.07
CA ALA A 69 8.38 2.39 6.47
C ALA A 69 9.31 2.76 7.63
N VAL A 70 9.56 1.83 8.54
CA VAL A 70 10.44 2.04 9.70
C VAL A 70 11.90 1.63 9.42
N ASN A 71 12.21 1.11 8.22
CA ASN A 71 13.56 0.65 7.86
C ASN A 71 14.61 1.79 7.85
N HIS A 72 14.17 3.04 7.91
CA HIS A 72 15.06 4.19 8.02
C HIS A 72 15.68 4.37 9.41
N LEU A 73 15.04 3.82 10.45
CA LEU A 73 15.47 3.93 11.85
C LEU A 73 16.77 3.15 12.12
N LYS A 74 17.54 3.61 13.11
CA LYS A 74 18.75 2.89 13.59
C LYS A 74 18.37 1.71 14.46
N GLU A 75 17.47 1.94 15.42
CA GLU A 75 16.86 0.92 16.27
C GLU A 75 15.53 0.52 15.65
N ARG A 76 15.61 -0.38 14.67
CA ARG A 76 14.43 -0.84 13.93
C ARG A 76 13.74 -1.95 14.72
N PRO A 77 12.40 -1.93 14.87
CA PRO A 77 11.67 -3.07 15.42
C PRO A 77 11.81 -4.29 14.50
N THR A 78 11.62 -5.48 15.07
CA THR A 78 11.52 -6.70 14.26
C THR A 78 10.17 -6.74 13.54
N ARG A 79 10.05 -7.60 12.53
CA ARG A 79 8.75 -7.86 11.89
C ARG A 79 7.70 -8.33 12.90
N GLY A 80 8.09 -9.20 13.85
CA GLY A 80 7.19 -9.67 14.91
C GLY A 80 6.69 -8.52 15.80
N ASP A 81 7.58 -7.61 16.22
CA ASP A 81 7.16 -6.44 17.01
C ASP A 81 6.14 -5.56 16.25
N ILE A 82 6.28 -5.45 14.92
CA ILE A 82 5.34 -4.71 14.08
C ILE A 82 4.00 -5.42 13.99
N GLU A 83 4.00 -6.74 13.79
CA GLU A 83 2.78 -7.56 13.74
C GLU A 83 2.00 -7.45 15.05
N ASP A 84 2.68 -7.57 16.20
CA ASP A 84 2.08 -7.43 17.52
C ASP A 84 1.48 -6.03 17.73
N ALA A 85 2.19 -4.98 17.32
CA ALA A 85 1.69 -3.61 17.40
C ALA A 85 0.47 -3.36 16.51
N LEU A 86 0.44 -3.91 15.30
CA LEU A 86 -0.71 -3.83 14.40
C LEU A 86 -1.91 -4.57 15.00
N MET A 87 -1.71 -5.77 15.53
CA MET A 87 -2.76 -6.54 16.20
C MET A 87 -3.32 -5.78 17.41
N ALA A 88 -2.48 -5.12 18.21
CA ALA A 88 -2.95 -4.32 19.33
C ALA A 88 -3.87 -3.15 18.89
N VAL A 89 -3.61 -2.55 17.73
CA VAL A 89 -4.51 -1.52 17.17
C VAL A 89 -5.81 -2.16 16.67
N ILE A 90 -5.73 -3.29 15.98
CA ILE A 90 -6.91 -4.00 15.44
C ILE A 90 -7.83 -4.46 16.57
N GLU A 91 -7.29 -5.08 17.63
CA GLU A 91 -8.08 -5.54 18.78
C GLU A 91 -8.73 -4.38 19.54
N LYS A 92 -8.06 -3.23 19.60
CA LYS A 92 -8.58 -2.03 20.26
C LYS A 92 -9.70 -1.37 19.46
N ASP A 93 -9.53 -1.27 18.15
CA ASP A 93 -10.46 -0.54 17.28
C ASP A 93 -11.54 -1.47 16.67
N ASP A 94 -11.41 -2.80 16.83
CA ASP A 94 -12.21 -3.86 16.18
C ASP A 94 -12.31 -3.67 14.65
N ASP A 95 -11.25 -3.13 14.05
CA ASP A 95 -11.21 -2.74 12.64
C ASP A 95 -9.76 -2.61 12.13
N THR A 96 -9.60 -2.71 10.82
CA THR A 96 -8.34 -2.53 10.09
C THR A 96 -8.41 -1.35 9.12
N GLU A 97 -9.60 -0.78 8.86
CA GLU A 97 -9.81 0.21 7.81
C GLU A 97 -8.86 1.41 7.95
N LYS A 98 -8.70 1.92 9.17
CA LYS A 98 -7.79 3.03 9.45
C LYS A 98 -6.35 2.67 9.05
N LEU A 99 -5.83 1.53 9.49
CA LEU A 99 -4.44 1.11 9.20
C LEU A 99 -4.16 1.03 7.70
N PHE A 100 -5.11 0.49 6.92
CA PHE A 100 -5.00 0.44 5.46
C PHE A 100 -5.06 1.82 4.81
N LYS A 101 -5.99 2.68 5.23
CA LYS A 101 -6.10 4.08 4.73
C LYS A 101 -4.79 4.82 4.94
N GLU A 102 -4.29 4.78 6.18
CA GLU A 102 -3.06 5.44 6.59
C GLU A 102 -1.84 4.96 5.79
N ALA A 103 -1.66 3.64 5.66
CA ALA A 103 -0.57 3.05 4.88
C ALA A 103 -0.65 3.43 3.39
N PHE A 104 -1.84 3.30 2.81
CA PHE A 104 -2.07 3.55 1.39
C PHE A 104 -1.88 5.04 1.04
N GLU A 105 -2.47 5.94 1.83
CA GLU A 105 -2.36 7.38 1.64
C GLU A 105 -0.90 7.84 1.71
N THR A 106 -0.13 7.29 2.65
CA THR A 106 1.30 7.59 2.79
C THR A 106 2.08 7.20 1.54
N MET A 107 1.76 6.07 0.92
CA MET A 107 2.38 5.67 -0.34
C MET A 107 1.91 6.51 -1.52
N ASP A 108 0.60 6.67 -1.73
CA ASP A 108 0.02 7.37 -2.89
C ASP A 108 0.42 8.86 -2.93
N LYS A 109 0.51 9.50 -1.76
CA LYS A 109 0.88 10.93 -1.63
C LYS A 109 2.38 11.16 -1.44
N SER A 110 3.19 10.12 -1.25
CA SER A 110 4.64 10.28 -1.07
C SER A 110 5.29 10.92 -2.30
N GLY A 111 6.11 11.95 -2.07
CA GLY A 111 6.95 12.53 -3.12
C GLY A 111 7.88 11.51 -3.80
N PHE A 112 8.22 10.42 -3.09
CA PHE A 112 9.05 9.32 -3.60
C PHE A 112 8.29 8.41 -4.58
N PHE A 113 7.02 8.10 -4.28
CA PHE A 113 6.26 7.08 -4.99
C PHE A 113 5.20 7.63 -5.95
N LYS A 114 4.73 8.87 -5.78
CA LYS A 114 3.63 9.44 -6.58
C LYS A 114 3.76 9.31 -8.10
N LEU A 115 4.98 9.40 -8.64
CA LEU A 115 5.21 9.21 -10.09
C LEU A 115 5.08 7.74 -10.51
N GLN A 116 5.53 6.81 -9.67
CA GLN A 116 5.35 5.38 -9.89
C GLN A 116 3.88 4.99 -9.73
N ALA A 117 3.18 5.50 -8.71
CA ALA A 117 1.74 5.31 -8.56
C ALA A 117 0.96 5.82 -9.79
N LYS A 118 1.29 7.02 -10.29
CA LYS A 118 0.70 7.55 -11.53
C LYS A 118 0.93 6.64 -12.73
N LYS A 119 2.15 6.09 -12.87
CA LYS A 119 2.45 5.13 -13.94
C LYS A 119 1.66 3.83 -13.76
N TYR A 120 1.61 3.28 -12.55
CA TYR A 120 0.86 2.07 -12.21
C TYR A 120 -0.60 2.20 -12.65
N TRP A 121 -1.28 3.29 -12.26
CA TRP A 121 -2.67 3.50 -12.65
C TRP A 121 -2.86 3.66 -14.16
N LYS A 122 -1.97 4.40 -14.82
CA LYS A 122 -2.02 4.57 -16.29
C LYS A 122 -1.87 3.24 -17.02
N ASP A 123 -0.97 2.38 -16.56
CA ASP A 123 -0.75 1.07 -17.17
C ASP A 123 -1.94 0.14 -16.90
N LEU A 124 -2.46 0.16 -15.67
CA LEU A 124 -3.63 -0.62 -15.27
C LEU A 124 -4.90 -0.24 -16.07
N GLU A 125 -5.12 1.05 -16.29
CA GLU A 125 -6.26 1.55 -17.09
C GLU A 125 -6.20 1.13 -18.57
N LYS A 126 -4.99 0.89 -19.09
CA LYS A 126 -4.79 0.43 -20.47
C LYS A 126 -4.82 -1.09 -20.61
N ALA A 127 -4.76 -1.83 -19.50
CA ALA A 127 -4.74 -3.30 -19.54
C ALA A 127 -5.87 -3.91 -20.39
N PRO A 128 -7.12 -3.40 -20.39
CA PRO A 128 -8.19 -3.93 -21.24
C PRO A 128 -7.92 -3.84 -22.75
N GLU A 129 -7.09 -2.88 -23.21
CA GLU A 129 -6.74 -2.71 -24.62
C GLU A 129 -5.90 -3.87 -25.17
N PHE A 130 -5.29 -4.66 -24.28
CA PHE A 130 -4.42 -5.78 -24.62
C PHE A 130 -5.10 -7.16 -24.49
N ALA A 131 -6.40 -7.20 -24.19
CA ALA A 131 -7.17 -8.43 -24.11
C ALA A 131 -7.25 -9.14 -25.47
N LYS A 132 -7.23 -10.47 -25.47
CA LYS A 132 -7.31 -11.29 -26.69
C LYS A 132 -8.73 -11.45 -27.21
N ASP A 133 -9.71 -11.35 -26.31
CA ASP A 133 -11.13 -11.46 -26.60
C ASP A 133 -11.99 -10.61 -25.64
N ASP A 134 -13.29 -10.49 -25.95
CA ASP A 134 -14.23 -9.67 -25.18
C ASP A 134 -14.47 -10.19 -23.76
N LYS A 135 -14.32 -11.50 -23.53
CA LYS A 135 -14.49 -12.09 -22.20
C LYS A 135 -13.31 -11.70 -21.31
N GLU A 136 -12.09 -11.85 -21.81
CA GLU A 136 -10.87 -11.41 -21.13
C GLU A 136 -10.92 -9.90 -20.87
N LYS A 137 -11.35 -9.11 -21.87
CA LYS A 137 -11.51 -7.66 -21.72
C LYS A 137 -12.44 -7.30 -20.57
N THR A 138 -13.62 -7.92 -20.52
CA THR A 138 -14.61 -7.70 -19.44
C THR A 138 -14.06 -8.06 -18.06
N GLN A 139 -13.28 -9.14 -17.96
CA GLN A 139 -12.63 -9.56 -16.72
C GLN A 139 -11.59 -8.54 -16.25
N ILE A 140 -10.76 -8.04 -17.17
CA ILE A 140 -9.76 -7.01 -16.87
C ILE A 140 -10.45 -5.70 -16.47
N GLU A 141 -11.48 -5.25 -17.19
CA GLU A 141 -12.25 -4.04 -16.84
C GLU A 141 -12.86 -4.14 -15.45
N THR A 142 -13.43 -5.30 -15.09
CA THR A 142 -13.98 -5.55 -13.75
C THR A 142 -12.90 -5.46 -12.68
N TYR A 143 -11.71 -6.04 -12.93
CA TYR A 143 -10.57 -5.94 -12.01
C TYR A 143 -10.10 -4.48 -11.88
N VAL A 144 -9.92 -3.75 -12.98
CA VAL A 144 -9.51 -2.34 -12.97
C VAL A 144 -10.50 -1.50 -12.16
N GLN A 145 -11.80 -1.69 -12.37
CA GLN A 145 -12.83 -0.96 -11.62
C GLN A 145 -12.77 -1.27 -10.11
N ARG A 146 -12.60 -2.54 -9.73
CA ARG A 146 -12.42 -2.92 -8.32
C ARG A 146 -11.23 -2.20 -7.68
N MET A 147 -10.09 -2.14 -8.38
CA MET A 147 -8.90 -1.46 -7.86
C MET A 147 -9.12 0.05 -7.70
N LYS A 148 -9.85 0.69 -8.63
CA LYS A 148 -10.25 2.10 -8.51
C LYS A 148 -11.18 2.32 -7.32
N ASP A 149 -12.16 1.45 -7.13
CA ASP A 149 -13.10 1.53 -6.01
C ASP A 149 -12.40 1.38 -4.66
N SER A 150 -11.42 0.47 -4.55
CA SER A 150 -10.56 0.32 -3.38
C SER A 150 -9.72 1.58 -3.14
N ARG A 151 -9.10 2.13 -4.18
CA ARG A 151 -8.35 3.38 -4.07
C ARG A 151 -9.24 4.51 -3.54
N ASP A 152 -10.45 4.65 -4.07
CA ASP A 152 -11.36 5.71 -3.65
C ASP A 152 -11.85 5.52 -2.21
N GLN A 153 -12.03 4.28 -1.78
CA GLN A 153 -12.31 3.96 -0.38
C GLN A 153 -11.12 4.33 0.53
N LEU A 154 -9.90 3.97 0.14
CA LEU A 154 -8.69 4.21 0.92
C LEU A 154 -8.32 5.70 1.00
N LEU A 155 -8.60 6.48 -0.04
CA LEU A 155 -8.38 7.93 -0.06
C LEU A 155 -9.57 8.74 0.47
N GLY A 156 -10.68 8.08 0.81
CA GLY A 156 -11.91 8.76 1.25
C GLY A 156 -12.55 9.64 0.16
N THR A 157 -12.30 9.35 -1.12
CA THR A 157 -12.83 10.11 -2.26
C THR A 157 -14.18 9.60 -2.77
N LYS A 158 -14.67 8.45 -2.27
CA LYS A 158 -16.06 8.02 -2.52
C LYS A 158 -17.03 9.06 -1.95
N LYS A 159 -17.76 9.76 -2.85
CA LYS A 159 -18.95 10.53 -2.47
C LYS A 159 -19.88 9.61 -1.69
N LYS A 160 -20.32 10.04 -0.50
CA LYS A 160 -21.48 9.42 0.17
C LYS A 160 -22.62 9.40 -0.84
N THR A 161 -22.99 8.22 -1.31
CA THR A 161 -24.27 8.03 -2.00
C THR A 161 -25.33 8.28 -0.94
N ALA A 162 -26.06 9.39 -1.10
CA ALA A 162 -27.21 9.74 -0.28
C ALA A 162 -28.36 8.74 -0.50
#